data_AF-A0A383F537-F1
#
_entry.id   AF-A0A383F537-F1
#
_cell.length_a   1.000
_cell.length_b   1.000
_cell.length_c   1.000
_cell.angle_alpha   90.00
_cell.angle_beta   90.00
_cell.angle_gamma   90.00
#
_symmetry.space_group_name_H-M   'P 1'
#
loop_
_entity.id
_entity.type
_entity.pdbx_description
1 polymer ?
#
loop_
_entity_poly.entity_id
_entity_poly.type
_entity_poly.pdbx_seq_one_letter_code
_entity_poly.pdbx_strand_id
1 'polypeptide(L)'
;ENFEIVLKPQEAEPEPAEKTLLTLAELQSDFYEGEWLELVELLEEQALLSIPAKVLCDTDCSGLCPDCGVNLNRVCCTCSQETSGNPFGMLKEAEPLLDNPQT
;
A
#
# COMPACT_ATOMS: atom_id res chain seq x y z
N GLU A 1 15.55 10.78 3.07
CA GLU A 1 14.69 11.46 2.09
C GLU A 1 14.08 12.68 2.75
N ASN A 2 13.78 13.73 1.98
CA ASN A 2 13.08 14.90 2.51
C ASN A 2 11.60 14.74 2.17
N PHE A 3 10.75 14.82 3.19
CA PHE A 3 9.30 14.80 3.07
C PHE A 3 8.76 16.23 3.13
N GLU A 4 7.85 16.57 2.22
CA GLU A 4 7.18 17.87 2.17
C GLU A 4 5.67 17.63 2.08
N ILE A 5 4.90 18.33 2.92
CA ILE A 5 3.45 18.32 2.91
C ILE A 5 2.89 19.74 2.79
N VAL A 6 1.80 19.89 2.05
CA VAL A 6 1.06 21.15 1.93
C VAL A 6 -0.30 20.99 2.61
N LEU A 7 -0.48 21.65 3.75
CA LEU A 7 -1.75 21.71 4.48
C LEU A 7 -2.50 23.01 4.18
N LYS A 8 -3.79 22.90 3.87
CA LYS A 8 -4.68 24.04 3.60
C LYS A 8 -5.80 24.10 4.64
N PRO A 9 -6.29 25.29 4.99
CA PRO A 9 -7.49 25.38 5.81
C PRO A 9 -8.66 24.70 5.09
N GLN A 10 -9.45 23.94 5.82
CA GLN A 10 -10.72 23.42 5.30
C GLN A 10 -11.71 24.58 5.21
N GLU A 11 -11.84 25.15 4.02
CA GLU A 11 -12.91 26.10 3.71
C GLU A 11 -14.23 25.33 3.54
N ALA A 12 -15.35 25.90 3.98
CA ALA A 12 -16.67 25.33 3.72
C ALA A 12 -16.81 25.15 2.20
N GLU A 13 -16.97 23.90 1.74
CA GLU A 13 -16.93 23.59 0.31
C GLU A 13 -17.85 24.53 -0.47
N PRO A 14 -17.36 25.22 -1.52
CA PRO A 14 -18.27 25.86 -2.43
C PRO A 14 -19.19 24.78 -3.04
N GLU A 15 -20.48 25.12 -3.16
CA GLU A 15 -21.51 24.37 -3.89
C GLU A 15 -20.91 23.60 -5.08
N PRO A 16 -21.33 22.33 -5.32
CA PRO A 16 -20.60 21.37 -6.16
C PRO A 16 -20.38 21.93 -7.57
N ALA A 17 -19.21 22.53 -7.79
CA ALA A 17 -18.83 23.10 -9.06
C ALA A 17 -18.17 22.00 -9.89
N GLU A 18 -18.91 21.42 -10.83
CA GLU A 18 -18.52 20.67 -12.05
C GLU A 18 -17.01 20.35 -12.27
N LYS A 19 -16.33 19.72 -11.31
CA LYS A 19 -14.95 19.24 -11.48
C LYS A 19 -14.81 17.82 -10.98
N THR A 20 -14.85 16.88 -11.93
CA THR A 20 -14.64 15.45 -11.70
C THR A 20 -13.17 15.04 -11.70
N LEU A 21 -12.25 15.98 -11.98
CA LEU A 21 -10.81 15.73 -12.00
C LEU A 21 -10.07 16.69 -11.07
N LEU A 22 -9.23 16.08 -10.24
CA LEU A 22 -8.25 16.77 -9.41
C LEU A 22 -6.96 17.02 -10.21
N THR A 23 -6.36 18.17 -9.97
CA THR A 23 -5.01 18.50 -10.40
C THR A 23 -3.98 17.80 -9.50
N LEU A 24 -2.75 17.65 -10.00
CA LEU A 24 -1.66 17.07 -9.19
C LEU A 24 -1.43 17.86 -7.89
N ALA A 25 -1.58 19.18 -7.92
CA ALA A 25 -1.43 20.03 -6.75
C ALA A 25 -2.57 19.86 -5.73
N GLU A 26 -3.77 19.48 -6.18
CA GLU A 26 -4.89 19.15 -5.28
C GLU A 26 -4.69 17.75 -4.67
N LEU A 27 -4.17 16.79 -5.44
CA LEU A 27 -3.83 15.45 -4.94
C LEU A 27 -2.68 15.41 -3.93
N GLN A 28 -1.83 16.44 -3.92
CA GLN A 28 -0.66 16.56 -3.03
C GLN A 28 -0.91 17.49 -1.84
N SER A 29 -2.14 18.00 -1.67
CA SER A 29 -2.50 18.83 -0.53
C SER A 29 -3.50 18.12 0.37
N ASP A 30 -3.36 18.34 1.67
CA ASP A 30 -4.31 17.88 2.67
C ASP A 30 -4.89 19.08 3.45
N PHE A 31 -5.88 18.83 4.30
CA PHE A 31 -6.63 19.88 4.98
C PHE A 31 -6.52 19.82 6.50
N TYR A 32 -6.71 20.97 7.15
CA TYR A 32 -6.83 21.06 8.61
C TYR A 32 -8.01 21.95 9.01
N GLU A 33 -8.54 21.71 10.20
CA GLU A 33 -9.64 22.49 10.79
C GLU A 33 -9.16 23.28 12.01
N GLY A 34 -9.68 24.50 12.19
CA GLY A 34 -9.40 25.33 13.36
C GLY A 34 -7.97 25.91 13.38
N GLU A 35 -7.39 26.03 14.58
CA GLU A 35 -6.09 26.69 14.80
C GLU A 35 -4.96 25.71 15.14
N TRP A 36 -5.24 24.41 15.14
CA TRP A 36 -4.30 23.36 15.53
C TRP A 36 -4.09 22.37 14.39
N LEU A 37 -2.85 21.92 14.23
CA LEU A 37 -2.51 20.86 13.29
C LEU A 37 -2.38 19.54 14.06
N GLU A 38 -3.17 18.55 13.70
CA GLU A 38 -2.98 17.18 14.17
C GLU A 38 -1.94 16.51 13.27
N LEU A 39 -0.76 16.22 13.82
CA LEU A 39 0.40 15.74 13.05
C LEU A 39 0.78 14.30 13.41
N VAL A 40 0.16 13.70 14.43
CA VAL A 40 0.57 12.38 14.91
C VAL A 40 0.43 11.35 13.80
N GLU A 41 -0.73 11.27 13.16
CA GLU A 41 -1.00 10.31 12.08
C GLU A 41 -0.03 10.50 10.92
N LEU A 42 0.15 11.74 10.47
CA LEU A 42 1.06 12.07 9.39
C LEU A 42 2.52 11.67 9.68
N LEU A 43 2.99 11.93 10.89
CA LEU A 43 4.34 11.59 11.30
C LEU A 43 4.53 10.09 11.44
N GLU A 44 3.50 9.35 11.89
CA GLU A 44 3.54 7.89 11.96
C GLU A 44 3.67 7.26 10.57
N GLU A 45 2.87 7.71 9.60
CA GLU A 45 2.96 7.26 8.21
C GLU A 45 4.36 7.52 7.64
N GLN A 46 4.87 8.75 7.81
CA GLN A 46 6.17 9.10 7.29
C GLN A 46 7.31 8.35 7.99
N ALA A 47 7.18 8.11 9.31
CA ALA A 47 8.11 7.28 10.04
C ALA A 47 8.11 5.85 9.51
N LEU A 48 6.94 5.26 9.26
CA LEU A 48 6.81 3.90 8.73
C LEU A 48 7.43 3.78 7.33
N LEU A 49 7.16 4.73 6.43
CA LEU A 49 7.74 4.76 5.08
C LEU A 49 9.25 4.99 5.08
N SER A 50 9.78 5.66 6.10
CA SER A 50 11.22 5.88 6.24
C SER A 50 11.99 4.62 6.66
N ILE A 51 11.29 3.58 7.12
CA ILE A 51 11.92 2.32 7.51
C ILE A 51 12.48 1.64 6.24
N PRO A 52 13.79 1.37 6.17
CA PRO A 52 14.38 0.69 5.03
C PRO A 52 13.71 -0.67 4.79
N ALA A 53 13.36 -0.95 3.53
CA ALA A 53 12.86 -2.25 3.15
C ALA A 53 13.86 -3.34 3.55
N LYS A 54 13.42 -4.28 4.39
CA LYS A 54 14.26 -5.41 4.80
C LYS A 54 14.22 -6.47 3.71
N VAL A 55 15.36 -6.68 3.03
CA VAL A 55 15.51 -7.82 2.14
C VAL A 55 15.52 -9.09 2.99
N LEU A 56 14.45 -9.89 2.90
CA LEU A 56 14.28 -11.10 3.71
C LEU A 56 14.99 -12.32 3.10
N CYS A 57 15.06 -12.39 1.78
CA CYS A 57 15.73 -13.47 1.05
C CYS A 57 17.23 -13.18 0.91
N ASP A 58 18.07 -14.21 1.02
CA ASP A 58 19.45 -14.16 0.54
C ASP A 58 19.49 -14.31 -1.00
N THR A 59 20.71 -14.32 -1.57
CA THR A 59 20.92 -14.42 -3.03
C THR A 59 20.52 -15.76 -3.62
N ASP A 60 20.42 -16.81 -2.81
CA ASP A 60 20.15 -18.18 -3.24
C ASP A 60 18.69 -18.58 -2.95
N CYS A 61 17.88 -17.64 -2.45
CA CYS A 61 16.47 -17.83 -2.14
C CYS A 61 15.69 -18.21 -3.40
N SER A 62 15.11 -19.40 -3.42
CA SER A 62 14.27 -19.89 -4.52
C SER A 62 12.91 -19.20 -4.61
N GLY A 63 12.56 -18.36 -3.63
CA GLY A 63 11.31 -17.59 -3.59
C GLY A 63 10.06 -18.41 -3.23
N LEU A 64 8.90 -17.80 -3.48
CA LEU A 64 7.59 -18.44 -3.37
C LEU A 64 7.10 -18.82 -4.78
N CYS A 65 6.32 -19.89 -4.90
CA CYS A 65 5.65 -20.22 -6.15
C CYS A 65 4.63 -19.11 -6.52
N PRO A 66 4.66 -18.54 -7.74
CA PRO A 66 3.73 -17.46 -8.11
C PRO A 66 2.27 -17.92 -8.23
N ASP A 67 2.03 -19.21 -8.44
CA ASP A 67 0.69 -19.76 -8.63
C ASP A 67 0.06 -20.29 -7.33
N CYS A 68 0.85 -20.88 -6.43
CA CYS A 68 0.35 -21.47 -5.17
C CYS A 68 1.04 -20.99 -3.88
N GLY A 69 2.07 -20.13 -3.97
CA GLY A 69 2.65 -19.41 -2.83
C GLY A 69 3.50 -20.24 -1.89
N VAL A 70 3.63 -21.54 -2.17
CA VAL A 70 4.46 -22.41 -1.35
C VAL A 70 5.91 -21.96 -1.40
N ASN A 71 6.59 -22.07 -0.26
CA ASN A 71 8.01 -21.73 -0.15
C ASN A 71 8.86 -22.78 -0.87
N LEU A 72 9.45 -22.39 -2.01
CA LEU A 72 10.27 -23.26 -2.86
C LEU A 72 11.59 -23.66 -2.20
N ASN A 73 12.00 -22.98 -1.13
CA ASN A 73 13.14 -23.37 -0.30
C ASN A 73 12.83 -24.55 0.63
N ARG A 74 11.56 -24.90 0.83
CA ARG A 74 11.13 -25.99 1.73
C ARG A 74 10.60 -27.21 0.97
N VAL A 75 9.86 -26.98 -0.11
CA VAL A 75 9.20 -28.06 -0.87
C VAL A 75 9.18 -27.72 -2.37
N CYS A 76 9.20 -28.75 -3.21
CA CYS A 76 8.93 -28.60 -4.63
C CYS A 76 7.42 -28.51 -4.86
N CYS A 77 6.95 -27.47 -5.55
CA CYS A 77 5.56 -27.36 -5.97
C CYS A 77 5.27 -28.27 -7.17
N THR A 78 3.99 -28.57 -7.41
CA THR A 78 3.52 -29.34 -8.57
C THR A 78 2.77 -28.48 -9.59
N CYS A 79 2.84 -27.14 -9.47
CA CYS A 79 2.22 -26.22 -10.41
C CYS A 79 2.81 -26.43 -11.81
N SER A 80 1.95 -26.37 -12.83
CA SER A 80 2.40 -26.46 -14.23
C SER A 80 3.24 -25.23 -14.56
N GLN A 81 4.30 -25.38 -15.37
CA GLN A 81 5.17 -24.27 -15.79
C GLN A 81 4.50 -23.27 -16.75
N GLU A 82 3.19 -23.34 -16.94
CA GLU A 82 2.43 -22.27 -17.56
C GLU A 82 2.29 -21.17 -16.52
N THR A 83 3.31 -20.31 -16.44
CA THR A 83 3.28 -19.10 -15.61
C THR A 83 2.00 -18.34 -15.94
N SER A 84 1.04 -18.37 -15.02
CA SER A 84 -0.02 -17.39 -15.06
C SER A 84 0.71 -16.06 -14.85
N GLY A 85 0.70 -15.17 -15.85
CA GLY A 85 1.49 -13.93 -15.83
C GLY A 85 1.07 -12.93 -14.74
N ASN A 86 0.31 -13.38 -13.73
CA ASN A 86 -0.20 -12.62 -12.63
C ASN A 86 0.42 -13.13 -11.31
N PRO A 87 1.38 -12.40 -10.71
CA PRO A 87 2.01 -12.76 -9.43
C PRO A 87 1.05 -12.74 -8.24
N PHE A 88 -0.19 -12.26 -8.42
CA PHE A 88 -1.26 -12.25 -7.42
C PHE A 88 -2.34 -13.30 -7.71
N GLY A 89 -2.10 -14.26 -8.61
CA GLY A 89 -3.07 -15.28 -9.02
C GLY A 89 -3.67 -16.05 -7.83
N MET A 90 -2.86 -16.31 -6.82
CA MET A 90 -3.29 -16.92 -5.56
C MET A 90 -4.35 -16.15 -4.78
N LEU A 91 -4.33 -14.81 -4.85
CA LEU A 91 -5.17 -13.99 -3.99
C LEU A 91 -6.66 -14.11 -4.34
N LYS A 92 -7.00 -14.70 -5.50
CA LYS A 92 -8.38 -15.07 -5.84
C LYS A 92 -9.02 -16.02 -4.83
N GLU A 93 -8.22 -16.89 -4.22
CA GLU A 93 -8.71 -17.89 -3.25
C GLU A 93 -8.56 -17.42 -1.80
N ALA A 94 -7.92 -16.27 -1.58
CA ALA A 94 -7.64 -15.70 -0.26
C ALA A 94 -8.73 -14.75 0.26
N GLU A 95 -9.76 -14.43 -0.54
CA GLU A 95 -10.93 -13.62 -0.15
C GLU A 95 -11.48 -13.95 1.26
N PRO A 96 -11.71 -15.22 1.65
CA PRO A 96 -12.29 -15.53 2.97
C PRO A 96 -11.33 -15.31 4.16
N LEU A 97 -10.04 -15.02 3.94
CA LEU A 97 -9.07 -14.76 5.02
C LEU A 97 -8.92 -13.27 5.36
N LEU A 98 -9.36 -12.36 4.47
CA LEU A 98 -9.19 -10.92 4.64
C LEU A 98 -10.30 -10.26 5.50
N ASP A 99 -11.41 -10.96 5.74
CA ASP A 99 -12.53 -10.47 6.55
C ASP A 99 -12.42 -10.77 8.05
N ASN A 100 -11.30 -11.31 8.53
CA ASN A 100 -11.13 -11.67 9.94
C ASN A 100 -10.10 -10.78 10.67
N PRO A 101 -10.54 -9.89 11.60
CA PRO A 101 -9.65 -8.99 12.34
C PRO A 101 -8.79 -9.69 13.43
N GLN A 102 -8.74 -11.03 13.46
CA GLN A 102 -8.05 -11.82 14.49
C GLN A 102 -6.94 -12.75 13.95
N THR A 103 -6.51 -12.59 12.69
CA THR A 103 -5.27 -13.22 12.16
C THR A 103 -4.22 -12.18 11.83
#